data_AF-A0A7K0QT36-F1
#
_entry.id   AF-A0A7K0QT36-F1
#
_cell.length_a   1.000
_cell.length_b   1.000
_cell.length_c   1.000
_cell.angle_alpha   90.00
_cell.angle_beta   90.00
_cell.angle_gamma   90.00
#
_symmetry.space_group_name_H-M   'P 1'
#
loop_
_entity.id
_entity.type
_entity.pdbx_description
1 polymer ?
#
loop_
_entity_poly.entity_id
_entity_poly.type
_entity_poly.pdbx_seq_one_letter_code
_entity_poly.pdbx_strand_id
1 'polypeptide(L)'
;MPDLVNSRTWRERVGGRWAVSLLTFAITTALGLFALLAGEAATIRSPADIGSWLLVWCFAVCGLGVFVWLGNFTFLRNRRITPVPVVLVFIFDALCGAIFGLLVSAGATYLGLPTAQGTFERTLADTVTALWWGPTLSYFLDYRQQMAEARRELIATAVELELARLQSGEIVELIDEELREEIGAELLPARARVAELLAGEPHRQSATALSESEWSSVSALLRGTADESVRPLSRRLWSQREERYPKLPWWKFLANIPRYQPFRPLAYALIDVIGTLAALMGTFGFERAVVLLVSGLAITLSAGLIGNALMRRFPQHHVAIFLVMIMVMQMSVLVRALLRSMWIPGSSSATWVITQVVAGVVVVFITSGFGAWRDKATELRMNLRSDLRTDRIVSIARSQQVALFAREAAQVLHGSVQTRLVACALAIEQAAVRDDARAINLALVDAHDALSASVALRREEGLGSIAAEVARKTSLWDGFCTFDIAIDPKAAGDPTIIGRVVEEAISNAIRHGQSTHIAITISGPVGGGVEVVVDDNGRGPQRGAGGMGSAYVAQVSRGDWSLTATDTGSRLKVAIPSN
;
A
#
# COMPACT_ATOMS: atom_id res chain seq x y z
N MET A 1 -16.87 4.21 -18.46
CA MET A 1 -15.46 3.88 -18.24
C MET A 1 -15.05 2.80 -19.25
N PRO A 2 -14.02 3.05 -20.08
CA PRO A 2 -13.55 2.07 -21.05
C PRO A 2 -12.96 0.85 -20.34
N ASP A 3 -12.95 -0.25 -21.08
CA ASP A 3 -12.77 -1.63 -20.66
C ASP A 3 -11.38 -1.94 -20.04
N LEU A 4 -11.07 -1.42 -18.84
CA LEU A 4 -9.78 -1.58 -18.13
C LEU A 4 -9.30 -3.02 -17.95
N VAL A 5 -10.22 -4.00 -18.01
CA VAL A 5 -9.91 -5.43 -17.90
C VAL A 5 -9.57 -6.05 -19.25
N ASN A 6 -10.09 -5.53 -20.36
CA ASN A 6 -9.83 -6.02 -21.73
C ASN A 6 -8.85 -5.15 -22.53
N SER A 7 -8.38 -4.02 -21.98
CA SER A 7 -7.46 -3.11 -22.68
C SER A 7 -6.10 -3.73 -22.97
N ARG A 8 -5.65 -4.71 -22.17
CA ARG A 8 -4.33 -5.31 -22.32
C ARG A 8 -4.28 -6.43 -23.34
N THR A 9 -3.42 -6.26 -24.33
CA THR A 9 -3.13 -7.27 -25.35
C THR A 9 -2.48 -8.52 -24.75
N TRP A 10 -2.55 -9.66 -25.45
CA TRP A 10 -1.87 -10.90 -25.03
C TRP A 10 -0.35 -10.69 -24.82
N ARG A 11 0.24 -9.79 -25.62
CA ARG A 11 1.64 -9.39 -25.51
C ARG A 11 1.94 -8.68 -24.19
N GLU A 12 1.07 -7.79 -23.75
CA GLU A 12 1.23 -7.10 -22.46
C GLU A 12 1.09 -8.05 -21.26
N ARG A 13 0.21 -9.05 -21.37
CA ARG A 13 -0.05 -9.98 -20.26
C ARG A 13 1.07 -10.98 -20.07
N VAL A 14 1.52 -11.61 -21.15
CA VAL A 14 2.53 -12.66 -21.12
C VAL A 14 3.94 -12.09 -21.16
N GLY A 15 4.18 -11.08 -22.01
CA GLY A 15 5.49 -10.45 -22.20
C GLY A 15 5.77 -9.22 -21.35
N GLY A 16 4.84 -8.86 -20.45
CA GLY A 16 4.96 -7.69 -19.59
C GLY A 16 5.79 -7.93 -18.33
N ARG A 17 5.41 -7.24 -17.24
CA ARG A 17 6.13 -7.21 -15.95
C ARG A 17 6.43 -8.61 -15.37
N TRP A 18 5.53 -9.56 -15.58
CA TRP A 18 5.60 -10.89 -14.96
C TRP A 18 6.27 -11.94 -15.84
N ALA A 19 6.66 -11.60 -17.08
CA ALA A 19 7.50 -12.48 -17.90
C ALA A 19 8.83 -12.69 -17.16
N VAL A 20 9.15 -13.93 -16.80
CA VAL A 20 10.46 -14.28 -16.21
C VAL A 20 10.84 -13.34 -15.04
N SER A 21 9.90 -13.13 -14.12
CA SER A 21 10.13 -12.38 -12.88
C SER A 21 10.78 -13.27 -11.80
N LEU A 22 11.34 -12.64 -10.77
CA LEU A 22 11.88 -13.39 -9.61
C LEU A 22 10.80 -14.25 -8.93
N LEU A 23 9.56 -13.75 -8.86
CA LEU A 23 8.45 -14.48 -8.27
C LEU A 23 8.07 -15.70 -9.11
N THR A 24 7.97 -15.55 -10.44
CA THR A 24 7.70 -16.68 -11.34
C THR A 24 8.82 -17.71 -11.30
N PHE A 25 10.08 -17.27 -11.21
CA PHE A 25 11.23 -18.15 -11.05
C PHE A 25 11.13 -18.94 -9.74
N ALA A 26 10.91 -18.28 -8.60
CA ALA A 26 10.80 -18.94 -7.29
C ALA A 26 9.65 -19.96 -7.21
N ILE A 27 8.47 -19.62 -7.76
CA ILE A 27 7.33 -20.55 -7.81
C ILE A 27 7.67 -21.75 -8.69
N THR A 28 8.26 -21.51 -9.86
CA THR A 28 8.56 -22.56 -10.84
C THR A 28 9.64 -23.52 -10.34
N THR A 29 10.70 -23.01 -9.72
CA THR A 29 11.78 -23.87 -9.18
C THR A 29 11.32 -24.68 -7.98
N ALA A 30 10.48 -24.11 -7.11
CA ALA A 30 9.87 -24.83 -6.01
C ALA A 30 8.99 -25.98 -6.51
N LEU A 31 8.09 -25.73 -7.47
CA LEU A 31 7.29 -26.79 -8.10
C LEU A 31 8.15 -27.79 -8.87
N GLY A 32 9.21 -27.31 -9.52
CA GLY A 32 10.19 -28.13 -10.23
C GLY A 32 10.91 -29.12 -9.32
N LEU A 33 11.18 -28.78 -8.06
CA LEU A 33 11.74 -29.72 -7.09
C LEU A 33 10.78 -30.89 -6.83
N PHE A 34 9.50 -30.58 -6.58
CA PHE A 34 8.49 -31.59 -6.35
C PHE A 34 8.32 -32.49 -7.59
N ALA A 35 8.28 -31.88 -8.78
CA ALA A 35 8.18 -32.62 -10.05
C ALA A 35 9.40 -33.54 -10.28
N LEU A 36 10.60 -33.06 -9.98
CA LEU A 36 11.83 -33.84 -10.11
C LEU A 36 11.85 -35.05 -9.18
N LEU A 37 11.62 -34.82 -7.87
CA LEU A 37 11.60 -35.91 -6.88
C LEU A 37 10.52 -36.95 -7.19
N ALA A 38 9.42 -36.52 -7.81
CA ALA A 38 8.36 -37.40 -8.26
C ALA A 38 8.70 -38.21 -9.51
N GLY A 39 9.33 -37.57 -10.50
CA GLY A 39 9.79 -38.22 -11.72
C GLY A 39 10.81 -39.32 -11.41
N GLU A 40 11.64 -39.09 -10.40
CA GLU A 40 12.71 -39.99 -9.97
C GLU A 40 12.32 -40.85 -8.75
N ALA A 41 11.04 -40.86 -8.38
CA ALA A 41 10.55 -41.60 -7.22
C ALA A 41 10.82 -43.12 -7.28
N ALA A 42 10.97 -43.69 -8.48
CA ALA A 42 11.28 -45.10 -8.68
C ALA A 42 12.77 -45.42 -8.55
N THR A 43 13.65 -44.41 -8.65
CA THR A 43 15.11 -44.57 -8.58
C THR A 43 15.66 -44.27 -7.18
N ILE A 44 14.90 -43.52 -6.36
CA ILE A 44 15.19 -43.23 -4.96
C ILE A 44 15.00 -44.49 -4.10
N ARG A 45 16.07 -45.00 -3.50
CA ARG A 45 16.07 -46.21 -2.65
C ARG A 45 16.42 -45.91 -1.20
N SER A 46 17.08 -44.79 -0.94
CA SER A 46 17.52 -44.37 0.40
C SER A 46 17.27 -42.87 0.66
N PRO A 47 17.20 -42.44 1.93
CA PRO A 47 17.17 -41.01 2.27
C PRO A 47 18.40 -40.22 1.75
N ALA A 48 19.54 -40.89 1.58
CA ALA A 48 20.74 -40.27 1.02
C ALA A 48 20.54 -39.89 -0.46
N ASP A 49 19.78 -40.68 -1.23
CA ASP A 49 19.46 -40.37 -2.62
C ASP A 49 18.61 -39.09 -2.73
N ILE A 50 17.73 -38.84 -1.76
CA ILE A 50 16.94 -37.60 -1.69
C ILE A 50 17.87 -36.39 -1.51
N GLY A 51 18.88 -36.51 -0.63
CA GLY A 51 19.92 -35.49 -0.46
C GLY A 51 20.71 -35.23 -1.74
N SER A 52 21.10 -36.29 -2.46
CA SER A 52 21.78 -36.17 -3.75
C SER A 52 20.91 -35.51 -4.82
N TRP A 53 19.62 -35.87 -4.92
CA TRP A 53 18.68 -35.22 -5.83
C TRP A 53 18.42 -33.75 -5.48
N LEU A 54 18.43 -33.39 -4.20
CA LEU A 54 18.38 -31.98 -3.77
C LEU A 54 19.63 -31.21 -4.23
N LEU A 55 20.82 -31.81 -4.17
CA LEU A 55 22.04 -31.19 -4.70
C LEU A 55 21.97 -31.01 -6.23
N VAL A 56 21.48 -32.02 -6.97
CA VAL A 56 21.23 -31.91 -8.42
C VAL A 56 20.25 -30.77 -8.72
N TRP A 57 19.16 -30.67 -7.97
CA TRP A 57 18.20 -29.58 -8.11
C TRP A 57 18.83 -28.22 -7.83
N CYS A 58 19.58 -28.07 -6.74
CA CYS A 58 20.30 -26.83 -6.43
C CYS A 58 21.25 -26.42 -7.56
N PHE A 59 22.02 -27.38 -8.08
CA PHE A 59 22.91 -27.16 -9.22
C PHE A 59 22.14 -26.68 -10.47
N ALA A 60 21.06 -27.38 -10.83
CA ALA A 60 20.25 -27.04 -11.98
C ALA A 60 19.55 -25.68 -11.83
N VAL A 61 19.04 -25.35 -10.64
CA VAL A 61 18.41 -24.06 -10.35
C VAL A 61 19.42 -22.91 -10.35
N CYS A 62 20.64 -23.13 -9.85
CA CYS A 62 21.71 -22.13 -9.95
C CYS A 62 22.09 -21.85 -11.40
N GLY A 63 22.30 -22.88 -12.22
CA GLY A 63 22.61 -22.72 -13.64
C GLY A 63 21.46 -22.04 -14.41
N LEU A 64 20.22 -22.46 -14.16
CA LEU A 64 19.04 -21.82 -14.73
C LEU A 64 18.89 -20.37 -14.26
N GLY A 65 19.23 -20.09 -13.00
CA GLY A 65 19.21 -18.75 -12.40
C GLY A 65 20.17 -17.80 -13.12
N VAL A 66 21.37 -18.25 -13.47
CA VAL A 66 22.33 -17.47 -14.28
C VAL A 66 21.74 -17.17 -15.66
N PHE A 67 21.14 -18.15 -16.32
CA PHE A 67 20.50 -17.96 -17.63
C PHE A 67 19.33 -16.95 -17.57
N VAL A 68 18.45 -17.10 -16.58
CA VAL A 68 17.34 -16.17 -16.32
C VAL A 68 17.85 -14.76 -16.00
N TRP A 69 18.92 -14.65 -15.21
CA TRP A 69 19.56 -13.39 -14.88
C TRP A 69 20.15 -12.71 -16.12
N LEU A 70 20.85 -13.44 -16.99
CA LEU A 70 21.34 -12.92 -18.27
C LEU A 70 20.21 -12.46 -19.20
N GLY A 71 19.11 -13.21 -19.27
CA GLY A 71 17.90 -12.80 -19.99
C GLY A 71 17.33 -11.49 -19.45
N ASN A 72 17.31 -11.33 -18.13
CA ASN A 72 16.85 -10.14 -17.43
C ASN A 72 17.68 -8.88 -17.73
N PHE A 73 18.98 -9.01 -18.01
CA PHE A 73 19.86 -7.90 -18.38
C PHE A 73 19.83 -7.52 -19.87
N THR A 74 19.40 -8.44 -20.73
CA THR A 74 19.39 -8.27 -22.18
C THR A 74 18.00 -7.87 -22.69
N PHE A 75 17.23 -8.79 -23.24
CA PHE A 75 15.95 -8.51 -23.93
C PHE A 75 14.76 -8.40 -22.97
N LEU A 76 14.85 -8.92 -21.73
CA LEU A 76 13.79 -8.76 -20.72
C LEU A 76 13.97 -7.49 -19.87
N ARG A 77 15.06 -6.73 -20.04
CA ARG A 77 15.41 -5.57 -19.20
C ARG A 77 14.28 -4.54 -19.10
N ASN A 78 13.68 -4.21 -20.24
CA ASN A 78 12.65 -3.19 -20.34
C ASN A 78 11.22 -3.75 -20.41
N ARG A 79 11.01 -5.03 -20.06
CA ARG A 79 9.69 -5.71 -20.15
C ARG A 79 8.55 -5.04 -19.38
N ARG A 80 8.88 -4.19 -18.41
CA ARG A 80 7.91 -3.39 -17.65
C ARG A 80 7.35 -2.19 -18.43
N ILE A 81 8.13 -1.68 -19.39
CA ILE A 81 7.80 -0.49 -20.19
C ILE A 81 7.41 -0.92 -21.60
N THR A 82 8.18 -1.82 -22.20
CA THR A 82 7.94 -2.38 -23.54
C THR A 82 7.73 -3.88 -23.44
N PRO A 83 6.47 -4.36 -23.55
CA PRO A 83 6.19 -5.79 -23.48
C PRO A 83 6.93 -6.57 -24.56
N VAL A 84 7.56 -7.65 -24.14
CA VAL A 84 8.31 -8.56 -25.03
C VAL A 84 7.33 -9.31 -25.93
N PRO A 85 7.68 -9.60 -27.21
CA PRO A 85 6.84 -10.42 -28.07
C PRO A 85 6.52 -11.78 -27.45
N VAL A 86 5.27 -12.22 -27.56
CA VAL A 86 4.79 -13.48 -26.96
C VAL A 86 5.66 -14.65 -27.43
N VAL A 87 5.94 -14.75 -28.73
CA VAL A 87 6.80 -15.79 -29.32
C VAL A 87 8.15 -15.88 -28.62
N LEU A 88 8.75 -14.74 -28.28
CA LEU A 88 10.05 -14.71 -27.62
C LEU A 88 9.98 -15.19 -26.17
N VAL A 89 8.88 -14.93 -25.46
CA VAL A 89 8.63 -15.51 -24.13
C VAL A 89 8.51 -17.03 -24.21
N PHE A 90 7.74 -17.55 -25.16
CA PHE A 90 7.61 -19.00 -25.38
C PHE A 90 8.95 -19.65 -25.73
N ILE A 91 9.75 -19.05 -26.63
CA ILE A 91 11.10 -19.55 -26.95
C ILE A 91 11.98 -19.55 -25.70
N PHE A 92 11.94 -18.47 -24.91
CA PHE A 92 12.76 -18.37 -23.72
C PHE A 92 12.36 -19.38 -22.64
N ASP A 93 11.07 -19.59 -22.42
CA ASP A 93 10.56 -20.58 -21.46
C ASP A 93 10.89 -22.01 -21.93
N ALA A 94 10.83 -22.30 -23.24
CA ALA A 94 11.31 -23.56 -23.79
C ALA A 94 12.81 -23.77 -23.53
N LEU A 95 13.64 -22.75 -23.76
CA LEU A 95 15.07 -22.80 -23.44
C LEU A 95 15.32 -23.02 -21.95
N CYS A 96 14.52 -22.40 -21.07
CA CYS A 96 14.59 -22.64 -19.64
C CYS A 96 14.34 -24.11 -19.29
N GLY A 97 13.29 -24.72 -19.87
CA GLY A 97 13.00 -26.14 -19.68
C GLY A 97 14.11 -27.04 -20.21
N ALA A 98 14.64 -26.74 -21.41
CA ALA A 98 15.72 -27.51 -22.02
C ALA A 98 17.01 -27.46 -21.18
N ILE A 99 17.41 -26.26 -20.76
CA ILE A 99 18.60 -26.04 -19.91
C ILE A 99 18.42 -26.76 -18.57
N PHE A 100 17.25 -26.64 -17.95
CA PHE A 100 16.97 -27.32 -16.68
C PHE A 100 17.10 -28.83 -16.82
N GLY A 101 16.45 -29.45 -17.81
CA GLY A 101 16.53 -30.90 -18.03
C GLY A 101 17.94 -31.39 -18.33
N LEU A 102 18.73 -30.63 -19.10
CA LEU A 102 20.14 -30.94 -19.37
C LEU A 102 21.00 -30.86 -18.10
N LEU A 103 20.83 -29.80 -17.29
CA LEU A 103 21.59 -29.62 -16.05
C LEU A 103 21.24 -30.69 -15.01
N VAL A 104 19.97 -31.07 -14.90
CA VAL A 104 19.52 -32.18 -14.04
C VAL A 104 20.16 -33.49 -14.49
N SER A 105 20.14 -33.78 -15.79
CA SER A 105 20.78 -34.99 -16.33
C SER A 105 22.29 -35.00 -16.12
N ALA A 106 22.97 -33.88 -16.35
CA ALA A 106 24.40 -33.76 -16.10
C ALA A 106 24.75 -33.95 -14.62
N GLY A 107 23.99 -33.33 -13.71
CA GLY A 107 24.16 -33.49 -12.26
C GLY A 107 23.91 -34.93 -11.80
N ALA A 108 22.87 -35.58 -12.34
CA ALA A 108 22.58 -36.99 -12.05
C ALA A 108 23.70 -37.91 -12.53
N THR A 109 24.23 -37.71 -13.74
CA THR A 109 25.38 -38.48 -14.25
C THR A 109 26.63 -38.26 -13.41
N TYR A 110 26.93 -37.01 -13.02
CA TYR A 110 28.09 -36.69 -12.19
C TYR A 110 28.05 -37.36 -10.82
N LEU A 111 26.87 -37.42 -10.19
CA LEU A 111 26.66 -38.10 -8.90
C LEU A 111 26.42 -39.61 -9.03
N GLY A 112 26.43 -40.17 -10.25
CA GLY A 112 26.17 -41.59 -10.49
C GLY A 112 24.76 -42.04 -10.11
N LEU A 113 23.77 -41.14 -10.16
CA LEU A 113 22.39 -41.44 -9.78
C LEU A 113 21.66 -42.22 -10.87
N PRO A 114 20.91 -43.28 -10.53
CA PRO A 114 20.02 -43.94 -11.48
C PRO A 114 18.92 -42.98 -11.91
N THR A 115 18.65 -42.91 -13.21
CA THR A 115 17.62 -42.03 -13.79
C THR A 115 16.47 -42.86 -14.36
N ALA A 116 15.24 -42.41 -14.11
CA ALA A 116 14.04 -43.10 -14.58
C ALA A 116 13.79 -42.91 -16.09
N GLN A 117 14.33 -41.84 -16.67
CA GLN A 117 14.16 -41.46 -18.07
C GLN A 117 15.51 -41.11 -18.69
N GLY A 118 15.63 -41.31 -20.01
CA GLY A 118 16.82 -40.89 -20.75
C GLY A 118 16.96 -39.37 -20.78
N THR A 119 18.18 -38.87 -21.00
CA THR A 119 18.46 -37.41 -21.07
C THR A 119 17.57 -36.70 -22.08
N PHE A 120 17.39 -37.29 -23.27
CA PHE A 120 16.55 -36.70 -24.32
C PHE A 120 15.08 -36.59 -23.90
N GLU A 121 14.51 -37.65 -23.32
CA GLU A 121 13.11 -37.70 -22.88
C GLU A 121 12.84 -36.68 -21.79
N ARG A 122 13.72 -36.61 -20.79
CA ARG A 122 13.62 -35.62 -19.70
C ARG A 122 13.68 -34.19 -20.24
N THR A 123 14.70 -33.87 -21.05
CA THR A 123 14.86 -32.53 -21.63
C THR A 123 13.64 -32.15 -22.47
N LEU A 124 13.09 -33.07 -23.26
CA LEU A 124 11.88 -32.83 -24.05
C LEU A 124 10.67 -32.57 -23.14
N ALA A 125 10.45 -33.39 -22.13
CA ALA A 125 9.34 -33.24 -21.18
C ALA A 125 9.40 -31.90 -20.42
N ASP A 126 10.59 -31.53 -19.92
CA ASP A 126 10.81 -30.27 -19.22
C ASP A 126 10.63 -29.06 -20.14
N THR A 127 11.09 -29.14 -21.39
CA THR A 127 10.90 -28.10 -22.41
C THR A 127 9.42 -27.86 -22.69
N VAL A 128 8.66 -28.93 -22.94
CA VAL A 128 7.23 -28.82 -23.26
C VAL A 128 6.44 -28.32 -22.05
N THR A 129 6.80 -28.77 -20.84
CA THR A 129 6.19 -28.30 -19.60
C THR A 129 6.45 -26.80 -19.38
N ALA A 130 7.69 -26.35 -19.55
CA ALA A 130 8.05 -24.94 -19.39
C ALA A 130 7.37 -24.04 -20.43
N LEU A 131 7.28 -24.49 -21.69
CA LEU A 131 6.61 -23.79 -22.80
C LEU A 131 5.15 -23.44 -22.47
N TRP A 132 4.45 -24.32 -21.75
CA TRP A 132 3.09 -24.05 -21.30
C TRP A 132 3.04 -23.31 -19.96
N TRP A 133 3.82 -23.74 -18.97
CA TRP A 133 3.75 -23.24 -17.59
C TRP A 133 4.19 -21.77 -17.44
N GLY A 134 5.29 -21.38 -18.09
CA GLY A 134 5.85 -20.03 -17.98
C GLY A 134 4.85 -18.94 -18.39
N PRO A 135 4.31 -18.98 -19.63
CA PRO A 135 3.34 -17.99 -20.10
C PRO A 135 2.04 -17.98 -19.29
N THR A 136 1.61 -19.17 -18.87
CA THR A 136 0.43 -19.41 -18.02
C THR A 136 0.58 -18.70 -16.68
N LEU A 137 1.73 -18.86 -16.01
CA LEU A 137 2.00 -18.22 -14.73
C LEU A 137 2.16 -16.70 -14.86
N SER A 138 2.82 -16.21 -15.90
CA SER A 138 2.96 -14.77 -16.16
C SER A 138 1.60 -14.11 -16.40
N TYR A 139 0.75 -14.73 -17.23
CA TYR A 139 -0.62 -14.29 -17.44
C TYR A 139 -1.41 -14.23 -16.13
N PHE A 140 -1.30 -15.26 -15.28
CA PHE A 140 -2.00 -15.32 -13.99
C PHE A 140 -1.60 -14.17 -13.06
N LEU A 141 -0.31 -13.90 -12.92
CA LEU A 141 0.17 -12.84 -12.04
C LEU A 141 -0.20 -11.45 -12.54
N ASP A 142 -0.17 -11.22 -13.85
CA ASP A 142 -0.64 -9.98 -14.46
C ASP A 142 -2.14 -9.78 -14.21
N TYR A 143 -2.94 -10.81 -14.46
CA TYR A 143 -4.38 -10.77 -14.24
C TYR A 143 -4.73 -10.49 -12.77
N ARG A 144 -4.03 -11.14 -11.83
CA ARG A 144 -4.19 -10.88 -10.39
C ARG A 144 -3.90 -9.43 -10.04
N GLN A 145 -2.86 -8.85 -10.63
CA GLN A 145 -2.51 -7.45 -10.43
C GLN A 145 -3.59 -6.52 -11.02
N GLN A 146 -4.04 -6.79 -12.24
CA GLN A 146 -5.09 -6.02 -12.93
C GLN A 146 -6.41 -6.05 -12.14
N MET A 147 -6.82 -7.20 -11.60
CA MET A 147 -8.00 -7.30 -10.75
C MET A 147 -7.86 -6.50 -9.45
N ALA A 148 -6.67 -6.50 -8.84
CA ALA A 148 -6.40 -5.70 -7.66
C ALA A 148 -6.38 -4.18 -7.97
N GLU A 149 -5.97 -3.79 -9.17
CA GLU A 149 -6.02 -2.40 -9.67
C GLU A 149 -7.47 -1.98 -9.96
N ALA A 150 -8.20 -2.74 -10.77
CA ALA A 150 -9.59 -2.46 -11.10
C ALA A 150 -10.49 -2.38 -9.86
N ARG A 151 -10.29 -3.27 -8.88
CA ARG A 151 -11.02 -3.19 -7.61
C ARG A 151 -10.70 -1.92 -6.82
N ARG A 152 -9.44 -1.50 -6.79
CA ARG A 152 -9.03 -0.26 -6.09
C ARG A 152 -9.66 0.97 -6.74
N GLU A 153 -9.66 1.01 -8.07
CA GLU A 153 -10.28 2.09 -8.83
C GLU A 153 -11.79 2.16 -8.59
N LEU A 154 -12.49 1.02 -8.67
CA LEU A 154 -13.93 0.98 -8.37
C LEU A 154 -14.25 1.42 -6.94
N ILE A 155 -13.45 1.03 -5.95
CA ILE A 155 -13.62 1.49 -4.56
C ILE A 155 -13.38 3.00 -4.48
N ALA A 156 -12.32 3.51 -5.11
CA ALA A 156 -12.00 4.93 -5.12
C ALA A 156 -13.15 5.75 -5.72
N THR A 157 -13.63 5.37 -6.92
CA THR A 157 -14.77 6.03 -7.57
C THR A 157 -16.04 5.96 -6.71
N ALA A 158 -16.31 4.82 -6.06
CA ALA A 158 -17.49 4.69 -5.20
C ALA A 158 -17.39 5.56 -3.94
N VAL A 159 -16.20 5.65 -3.33
CA VAL A 159 -15.94 6.53 -2.18
C VAL A 159 -16.04 8.00 -2.60
N GLU A 160 -15.49 8.39 -3.76
CA GLU A 160 -15.61 9.74 -4.31
C GLU A 160 -17.07 10.15 -4.55
N LEU A 161 -17.88 9.24 -5.11
CA LEU A 161 -19.31 9.47 -5.34
C LEU A 161 -20.06 9.66 -4.01
N GLU A 162 -19.74 8.85 -3.00
CA GLU A 162 -20.33 8.97 -1.68
C GLU A 162 -19.87 10.23 -0.95
N LEU A 163 -18.59 10.61 -1.08
CA LEU A 163 -18.09 11.90 -0.56
C LEU A 163 -18.81 13.08 -1.21
N ALA A 164 -19.00 13.07 -2.53
CA ALA A 164 -19.76 14.12 -3.22
C ALA A 164 -21.22 14.20 -2.73
N ARG A 165 -21.81 13.05 -2.42
CA ARG A 165 -23.16 12.96 -1.80
C ARG A 165 -23.17 13.53 -0.39
N LEU A 166 -22.18 13.18 0.44
CA LEU A 166 -22.04 13.70 1.80
C LEU A 166 -21.82 15.22 1.81
N GLN A 167 -20.96 15.73 0.93
CA GLN A 167 -20.70 17.17 0.76
C GLN A 167 -21.93 17.99 0.37
N SER A 168 -22.93 17.36 -0.26
CA SER A 168 -24.17 18.03 -0.65
C SER A 168 -25.30 17.90 0.40
N GLY A 169 -25.04 17.25 1.54
CA GLY A 169 -26.08 16.93 2.53
C GLY A 169 -25.78 17.42 3.95
N GLU A 170 -26.82 17.43 4.80
CA GLU A 170 -26.81 17.83 6.21
C GLU A 170 -25.76 17.10 7.08
N ILE A 171 -25.30 15.91 6.64
CA ILE A 171 -24.34 15.10 7.39
C ILE A 171 -22.99 15.81 7.57
N VAL A 172 -22.59 16.65 6.60
CA VAL A 172 -21.33 17.41 6.72
C VAL A 172 -21.44 18.47 7.81
N GLU A 173 -22.56 19.18 7.89
CA GLU A 173 -22.81 20.16 8.95
C GLU A 173 -22.85 19.47 10.32
N LEU A 174 -23.50 18.32 10.42
CA LEU A 174 -23.52 17.51 11.65
C LEU A 174 -22.11 17.06 12.10
N ILE A 175 -21.26 16.62 11.17
CA ILE A 175 -19.88 16.21 11.50
C ILE A 175 -19.04 17.40 11.97
N ASP A 176 -19.18 18.55 11.30
CA ASP A 176 -18.48 19.78 11.69
C ASP A 176 -18.97 20.28 13.06
N GLU A 177 -20.28 20.25 13.31
CA GLU A 177 -20.88 20.62 14.59
C GLU A 177 -20.44 19.69 15.73
N GLU A 178 -20.50 18.37 15.53
CA GLU A 178 -20.03 17.36 16.50
C GLU A 178 -18.56 17.58 16.88
N LEU A 179 -17.69 17.83 15.88
CA LEU A 179 -16.27 18.09 16.12
C LEU A 179 -16.04 19.43 16.85
N ARG A 180 -16.84 20.46 16.53
CA ARG A 180 -16.78 21.77 17.20
C ARG A 180 -17.21 21.68 18.66
N GLU A 181 -18.26 20.93 18.96
CA GLU A 181 -18.68 20.68 20.34
C GLU A 181 -17.59 19.94 21.12
N GLU A 182 -16.99 18.90 20.55
CA GLU A 182 -15.90 18.14 21.18
C GLU A 182 -14.69 19.04 21.49
N ILE A 183 -14.26 19.86 20.52
CA ILE A 183 -13.16 20.81 20.72
C ILE A 183 -13.52 21.88 21.76
N GLY A 184 -14.75 22.42 21.69
CA GLY A 184 -15.24 23.41 22.63
C GLY A 184 -15.27 22.89 24.06
N ALA A 185 -15.69 21.65 24.26
CA ALA A 185 -15.69 20.98 25.56
C ALA A 185 -14.27 20.80 26.13
N GLU A 186 -13.31 20.39 25.30
CA GLU A 186 -11.90 20.24 25.71
C GLU A 186 -11.25 21.59 26.07
N LEU A 187 -11.62 22.69 25.41
CA LEU A 187 -11.11 24.04 25.71
C LEU A 187 -11.86 24.77 26.83
N LEU A 188 -13.02 24.26 27.27
CA LEU A 188 -13.87 24.90 28.28
C LEU A 188 -13.14 25.18 29.61
N PRO A 189 -12.32 24.26 30.19
CA PRO A 189 -11.63 24.53 31.45
C PRO A 189 -10.64 25.69 31.34
N ALA A 190 -9.93 25.79 30.21
CA ALA A 190 -9.00 26.88 29.95
C ALA A 190 -9.73 28.22 29.77
N ARG A 191 -10.84 28.22 29.03
CA ARG A 191 -11.69 29.41 28.84
C ARG A 191 -12.24 29.94 30.16
N ALA A 192 -12.77 29.05 31.00
CA ALA A 192 -13.33 29.43 32.30
C ALA A 192 -12.26 30.07 33.19
N ARG A 193 -11.04 29.53 33.18
CA ARG A 193 -9.94 30.05 34.01
C ARG A 193 -9.43 31.42 33.57
N VAL A 194 -9.36 31.67 32.26
CA VAL A 194 -9.06 33.02 31.73
C VAL A 194 -10.21 33.99 32.02
N ALA A 195 -11.46 33.53 31.94
CA ALA A 195 -12.63 34.34 32.26
C ALA A 195 -12.70 34.73 33.75
N GLU A 196 -12.32 33.84 34.67
CA GLU A 196 -12.20 34.15 36.10
C GLU A 196 -11.17 35.25 36.37
N LEU A 197 -10.04 35.23 35.66
CA LEU A 197 -9.02 36.27 35.76
C LEU A 197 -9.52 37.63 35.25
N LEU A 198 -10.31 37.64 34.17
CA LEU A 198 -10.99 38.84 33.67
C LEU A 198 -12.08 39.34 34.63
N ALA A 199 -12.84 38.44 35.25
CA ALA A 199 -13.96 38.76 36.14
C ALA A 199 -13.52 39.22 37.55
N GLY A 200 -12.27 38.97 37.96
CA GLY A 200 -11.72 39.39 39.24
C GLY A 200 -11.43 40.90 39.38
N GLU A 201 -11.62 41.70 38.32
CA GLU A 201 -11.28 43.13 38.30
C GLU A 201 -12.32 44.15 38.85
N PRO A 202 -13.65 43.93 38.96
CA PRO A 202 -14.56 45.01 39.35
C PRO A 202 -14.42 45.48 40.80
N HIS A 203 -13.56 44.85 41.63
CA HIS A 203 -13.28 45.26 43.01
C HIS A 203 -11.82 45.69 43.26
N ARG A 204 -10.98 45.80 42.22
CA ARG A 204 -9.54 46.08 42.36
C ARG A 204 -9.11 47.50 41.92
N GLN A 205 -10.01 48.48 42.04
CA GLN A 205 -9.67 49.90 41.77
C GLN A 205 -8.88 50.58 42.91
N SER A 206 -8.63 49.91 44.04
CA SER A 206 -7.79 50.44 45.12
C SER A 206 -6.39 49.81 45.10
N ALA A 207 -5.50 50.42 44.33
CA ALA A 207 -4.11 50.72 44.68
C ALA A 207 -3.31 49.71 45.54
N THR A 208 -3.27 48.44 45.15
CA THR A 208 -2.07 47.62 45.35
C THR A 208 -1.77 46.93 44.04
N ALA A 209 -0.67 47.36 43.40
CA ALA A 209 -0.10 46.71 42.23
C ALA A 209 -0.05 45.20 42.49
N LEU A 210 -0.69 44.44 41.61
CA LEU A 210 -0.53 42.98 41.62
C LEU A 210 0.96 42.68 41.59
N SER A 211 1.39 41.79 42.47
CA SER A 211 2.80 41.43 42.60
C SER A 211 3.30 40.88 41.25
N GLU A 212 4.55 41.15 40.90
CA GLU A 212 5.25 40.56 39.74
C GLU A 212 5.07 39.02 39.72
N SER A 213 4.92 38.40 40.89
CA SER A 213 4.61 36.97 41.05
C SER A 213 3.25 36.55 40.49
N GLU A 214 2.22 37.39 40.63
CA GLU A 214 0.85 37.09 40.18
C GLU A 214 0.76 37.15 38.64
N TRP A 215 1.43 38.12 38.00
CA TRP A 215 1.47 38.20 36.54
C TRP A 215 2.30 37.09 35.89
N SER A 216 3.41 36.71 36.52
CA SER A 216 4.18 35.53 36.07
C SER A 216 3.33 34.25 36.12
N SER A 217 2.42 34.13 37.10
CA SER A 217 1.50 33.00 37.20
C SER A 217 0.43 32.97 36.09
N VAL A 218 -0.03 34.15 35.65
CA VAL A 218 -0.97 34.29 34.53
C VAL A 218 -0.29 33.97 33.19
N SER A 219 0.92 34.47 32.96
CA SER A 219 1.73 34.06 31.79
C SER A 219 1.98 32.55 31.78
N ALA A 220 2.36 31.98 32.93
CA ALA A 220 2.58 30.54 33.07
C ALA A 220 1.30 29.74 32.78
N LEU A 221 0.13 30.23 33.19
CA LEU A 221 -1.16 29.61 32.88
C LEU A 221 -1.46 29.62 31.37
N LEU A 222 -1.21 30.74 30.67
CA LEU A 222 -1.43 30.82 29.22
C LEU A 222 -0.46 29.91 28.45
N ARG A 223 0.82 29.88 28.83
CA ARG A 223 1.79 28.92 28.28
C ARG A 223 1.41 27.47 28.58
N GLY A 224 0.97 27.18 29.81
CA GLY A 224 0.47 25.88 30.23
C GLY A 224 -0.73 25.44 29.40
N THR A 225 -1.71 26.33 29.18
CA THR A 225 -2.87 26.06 28.32
C THR A 225 -2.45 25.72 26.88
N ALA A 226 -1.51 26.47 26.32
CA ALA A 226 -0.99 26.24 24.98
C ALA A 226 -0.28 24.88 24.85
N ASP A 227 0.48 24.45 25.87
CA ASP A 227 1.26 23.21 25.84
C ASP A 227 0.54 21.96 26.33
N GLU A 228 -0.36 22.10 27.30
CA GLU A 228 -1.03 21.00 28.00
C GLU A 228 -2.43 20.71 27.44
N SER A 229 -3.10 21.70 26.83
CA SER A 229 -4.46 21.52 26.26
C SER A 229 -4.46 21.59 24.74
N VAL A 230 -3.98 22.69 24.15
CA VAL A 230 -4.09 22.93 22.70
C VAL A 230 -3.18 21.99 21.90
N ARG A 231 -1.92 21.83 22.33
CA ARG A 231 -0.93 21.01 21.61
C ARG A 231 -1.25 19.51 21.61
N PRO A 232 -1.72 18.87 22.70
CA PRO A 232 -2.12 17.47 22.66
C PRO A 232 -3.41 17.25 21.84
N LEU A 233 -4.39 18.17 21.93
CA LEU A 233 -5.63 18.10 21.17
C LEU A 233 -5.36 18.16 19.66
N SER A 234 -4.57 19.13 19.21
CA SER A 234 -4.16 19.23 17.81
C SER A 234 -3.44 17.96 17.32
N ARG A 235 -2.55 17.38 18.13
CA ARG A 235 -1.88 16.10 17.80
C ARG A 235 -2.86 14.93 17.69
N ARG A 236 -3.85 14.83 18.58
CA ARG A 236 -4.88 13.78 18.52
C ARG A 236 -5.68 13.86 17.22
N LEU A 237 -6.17 15.06 16.91
CA LEU A 237 -6.92 15.34 15.68
C LEU A 237 -6.10 15.07 14.41
N TRP A 238 -4.81 15.47 14.39
CA TRP A 238 -3.90 15.19 13.28
C TRP A 238 -3.63 13.69 13.09
N SER A 239 -3.62 12.93 14.20
CA SER A 239 -3.37 11.48 14.19
C SER A 239 -4.57 10.63 13.77
N GLN A 240 -5.73 11.25 13.53
CA GLN A 240 -6.93 10.55 13.13
C GLN A 240 -6.73 9.90 11.76
N ARG A 241 -6.76 8.56 11.73
CA ARG A 241 -6.46 7.78 10.53
C ARG A 241 -7.72 7.54 9.71
N GLU A 242 -7.60 7.78 8.41
CA GLU A 242 -8.59 7.34 7.43
C GLU A 242 -8.70 5.81 7.45
N GLU A 243 -9.91 5.29 7.59
CA GLU A 243 -10.18 3.87 7.37
C GLU A 243 -9.83 3.50 5.92
N ARG A 244 -8.99 2.47 5.74
CA ARG A 244 -8.67 1.92 4.43
C ARG A 244 -9.48 0.68 4.14
N TYR A 245 -9.90 0.53 2.89
CA TYR A 245 -10.57 -0.70 2.46
C TYR A 245 -9.60 -1.90 2.56
N PRO A 246 -10.00 -3.02 3.20
CA PRO A 246 -9.11 -4.16 3.38
C PRO A 246 -8.71 -4.82 2.05
N LYS A 247 -7.42 -5.18 1.95
CA LYS A 247 -6.91 -6.02 0.87
C LYS A 247 -7.53 -7.42 1.00
N LEU A 248 -8.12 -7.93 -0.08
CA LEU A 248 -8.55 -9.33 -0.11
C LEU A 248 -7.29 -10.20 -0.20
N PRO A 249 -7.11 -11.16 0.71
CA PRO A 249 -5.98 -12.07 0.60
C PRO A 249 -6.19 -13.03 -0.58
N TRP A 250 -5.09 -13.34 -1.25
CA TRP A 250 -5.09 -14.15 -2.48
C TRP A 250 -5.63 -15.57 -2.26
N TRP A 251 -5.55 -16.12 -1.04
CA TRP A 251 -6.10 -17.45 -0.74
C TRP A 251 -7.63 -17.51 -0.84
N LYS A 252 -8.35 -16.39 -0.64
CA LYS A 252 -9.82 -16.36 -0.81
C LYS A 252 -10.23 -16.67 -2.25
N PHE A 253 -9.34 -16.41 -3.20
CA PHE A 253 -9.55 -16.75 -4.59
C PHE A 253 -9.48 -18.27 -4.82
N LEU A 254 -8.52 -18.97 -4.20
CA LEU A 254 -8.48 -20.43 -4.22
C LEU A 254 -9.70 -21.04 -3.53
N ALA A 255 -10.14 -20.47 -2.41
CA ALA A 255 -11.35 -20.89 -1.71
C ALA A 255 -12.64 -20.65 -2.53
N ASN A 256 -12.60 -19.76 -3.52
CA ASN A 256 -13.72 -19.48 -4.41
C ASN A 256 -13.81 -20.42 -5.61
N ILE A 257 -12.75 -21.19 -5.93
CA ILE A 257 -12.76 -22.13 -7.06
C ILE A 257 -13.83 -23.21 -6.83
N PRO A 258 -13.85 -23.96 -5.71
CA PRO A 258 -14.88 -25.00 -5.48
C PRO A 258 -16.31 -24.46 -5.38
N ARG A 259 -16.48 -23.15 -5.14
CA ARG A 259 -17.78 -22.52 -4.93
C ARG A 259 -18.48 -22.11 -6.23
N TYR A 260 -17.71 -21.77 -7.25
CA TYR A 260 -18.27 -21.07 -8.42
C TYR A 260 -17.75 -21.61 -9.75
N GLN A 261 -16.78 -22.53 -9.76
CA GLN A 261 -16.10 -22.91 -11.01
C GLN A 261 -16.44 -24.32 -11.47
N PRO A 262 -16.82 -24.48 -12.75
CA PRO A 262 -16.93 -25.79 -13.36
C PRO A 262 -15.54 -26.38 -13.60
N PHE A 263 -15.47 -27.71 -13.69
CA PHE A 263 -14.30 -28.39 -14.22
C PHE A 263 -14.10 -28.04 -15.69
N ARG A 264 -12.84 -28.06 -16.14
CA ARG A 264 -12.46 -27.95 -17.56
C ARG A 264 -11.78 -29.24 -18.02
N PRO A 265 -12.56 -30.30 -18.34
CA PRO A 265 -12.02 -31.63 -18.55
C PRO A 265 -11.09 -31.70 -19.76
N LEU A 266 -11.40 -30.96 -20.83
CA LEU A 266 -10.56 -30.90 -22.04
C LEU A 266 -9.19 -30.28 -21.77
N ALA A 267 -9.13 -29.20 -20.98
CA ALA A 267 -7.88 -28.56 -20.61
C ALA A 267 -7.02 -29.48 -19.73
N TYR A 268 -7.66 -30.16 -18.76
CA TYR A 268 -7.01 -31.18 -17.94
C TYR A 268 -6.46 -32.33 -18.79
N ALA A 269 -7.28 -32.86 -19.71
CA ALA A 269 -6.90 -33.96 -20.60
C ALA A 269 -5.71 -33.61 -21.49
N LEU A 270 -5.68 -32.39 -22.05
CA LEU A 270 -4.56 -31.93 -22.85
C LEU A 270 -3.25 -31.92 -22.04
N ILE A 271 -3.30 -31.41 -20.81
CA ILE A 271 -2.13 -31.37 -19.91
C ILE A 271 -1.70 -32.78 -19.49
N ASP A 272 -2.65 -33.67 -19.16
CA ASP A 272 -2.35 -35.06 -18.79
C ASP A 272 -1.70 -35.82 -19.95
N VAL A 273 -2.20 -35.68 -21.19
CA VAL A 273 -1.60 -36.29 -22.38
C VAL A 273 -0.17 -35.80 -22.57
N ILE A 274 0.02 -34.48 -22.59
CA ILE A 274 1.34 -33.89 -22.82
C ILE A 274 2.32 -34.30 -21.71
N GLY A 275 1.88 -34.30 -20.45
CA GLY A 275 2.73 -34.57 -19.30
C GLY A 275 3.05 -36.05 -19.07
N THR A 276 2.21 -36.98 -19.53
CA THR A 276 2.37 -38.41 -19.20
C THR A 276 2.65 -39.31 -20.40
N LEU A 277 2.35 -38.90 -21.63
CA LEU A 277 2.44 -39.78 -22.81
C LEU A 277 3.84 -40.32 -23.04
N ALA A 278 4.85 -39.45 -23.06
CA ALA A 278 6.24 -39.84 -23.31
C ALA A 278 6.75 -40.83 -22.23
N ALA A 279 6.47 -40.53 -20.96
CA ALA A 279 6.86 -41.38 -19.84
C ALA A 279 6.18 -42.77 -19.89
N LEU A 280 4.89 -42.81 -20.26
CA LEU A 280 4.16 -44.06 -20.42
C LEU A 280 4.71 -44.89 -21.58
N MET A 281 4.98 -44.27 -22.73
CA MET A 281 5.56 -44.94 -23.89
C MET A 281 6.94 -45.53 -23.59
N GLY A 282 7.82 -44.76 -22.93
CA GLY A 282 9.16 -45.22 -22.59
C GLY A 282 9.18 -46.40 -21.61
N THR A 283 8.24 -46.44 -20.66
CA THR A 283 8.24 -47.49 -19.61
C THR A 283 7.47 -48.75 -20.03
N PHE A 284 6.35 -48.62 -20.74
CA PHE A 284 5.44 -49.74 -21.01
C PHE A 284 5.32 -50.11 -22.50
N GLY A 285 5.91 -49.33 -23.41
CA GLY A 285 5.72 -49.47 -24.84
C GLY A 285 4.39 -48.88 -25.31
N PHE A 286 4.23 -48.74 -26.64
CA PHE A 286 3.13 -48.01 -27.25
C PHE A 286 1.73 -48.53 -26.88
N GLU A 287 1.49 -49.84 -27.03
CA GLU A 287 0.15 -50.42 -26.82
C GLU A 287 -0.35 -50.24 -25.38
N ARG A 288 0.51 -50.59 -24.41
CA ARG A 288 0.20 -50.46 -22.97
C ARG A 288 0.09 -49.00 -22.54
N ALA A 289 0.91 -48.12 -23.11
CA ALA A 289 0.83 -46.68 -22.86
C ALA A 289 -0.52 -46.10 -23.31
N VAL A 290 -1.00 -46.50 -24.50
CA VAL A 290 -2.32 -46.06 -25.01
C VAL A 290 -3.43 -46.53 -24.08
N VAL A 291 -3.41 -47.78 -23.61
CA VAL A 291 -4.40 -48.30 -22.66
C VAL A 291 -4.40 -47.51 -21.34
N LEU A 292 -3.23 -47.23 -20.76
CA LEU A 292 -3.10 -46.44 -19.52
C LEU A 292 -3.56 -44.99 -19.70
N LEU A 293 -3.26 -44.38 -20.84
CA LEU A 293 -3.67 -43.03 -21.16
C LEU A 293 -5.19 -42.95 -21.29
N VAL A 294 -5.77 -43.77 -22.18
CA VAL A 294 -7.20 -43.78 -22.50
C VAL A 294 -8.04 -44.11 -21.28
N SER A 295 -7.65 -45.10 -20.46
CA SER A 295 -8.38 -45.45 -19.23
C SER A 295 -8.42 -44.29 -18.23
N GLY A 296 -7.30 -43.61 -18.00
CA GLY A 296 -7.27 -42.44 -17.10
C GLY A 296 -8.01 -41.23 -17.66
N LEU A 297 -7.91 -40.97 -18.97
CA LEU A 297 -8.65 -39.91 -19.64
C LEU A 297 -10.16 -40.18 -19.61
N ALA A 298 -10.59 -41.42 -19.83
CA ALA A 298 -12.01 -41.78 -19.77
C ALA A 298 -12.60 -41.48 -18.38
N ILE A 299 -11.90 -41.85 -17.31
CA ILE A 299 -12.33 -41.58 -15.92
C ILE A 299 -12.37 -40.07 -15.66
N THR A 300 -11.30 -39.34 -15.95
CA THR A 300 -11.20 -37.91 -15.64
C THR A 300 -12.15 -37.05 -16.48
N LEU A 301 -12.32 -37.35 -17.77
CA LEU A 301 -13.28 -36.67 -18.63
C LEU A 301 -14.72 -36.93 -18.19
N SER A 302 -15.07 -38.20 -17.95
CA SER A 302 -16.42 -38.57 -17.50
C SER A 302 -16.74 -37.93 -16.16
N ALA A 303 -15.81 -38.00 -15.19
CA ALA A 303 -15.95 -37.39 -13.89
C ALA A 303 -16.11 -35.86 -14.00
N GLY A 304 -15.30 -35.19 -14.81
CA GLY A 304 -15.41 -33.75 -15.02
C GLY A 304 -16.73 -33.32 -15.68
N LEU A 305 -17.20 -34.07 -16.68
CA LEU A 305 -18.47 -33.80 -17.38
C LEU A 305 -19.69 -34.06 -16.49
N ILE A 306 -19.72 -35.20 -15.79
CA ILE A 306 -20.78 -35.55 -14.83
C ILE A 306 -20.79 -34.54 -13.68
N GLY A 307 -19.61 -34.19 -13.15
CA GLY A 307 -19.48 -33.18 -12.11
C GLY A 307 -20.07 -31.84 -12.55
N ASN A 308 -19.76 -31.40 -13.76
CA ASN A 308 -20.34 -30.17 -14.32
C ASN A 308 -21.86 -30.24 -14.48
N ALA A 309 -22.40 -31.37 -14.95
CA ALA A 309 -23.84 -31.57 -15.04
C ALA A 309 -24.51 -31.52 -13.65
N LEU A 310 -23.90 -32.17 -12.66
CA LEU A 310 -24.42 -32.24 -11.30
C LEU A 310 -24.33 -30.89 -10.58
N MET A 311 -23.25 -30.14 -10.75
CA MET A 311 -23.08 -28.78 -10.23
C MET A 311 -24.12 -27.81 -10.81
N ARG A 312 -24.49 -27.97 -12.09
CA ARG A 312 -25.59 -27.20 -12.69
C ARG A 312 -26.97 -27.61 -12.16
N ARG A 313 -27.17 -28.90 -11.89
CA ARG A 313 -28.46 -29.43 -11.40
C ARG A 313 -28.72 -29.11 -9.94
N PHE A 314 -27.68 -29.09 -9.10
CA PHE A 314 -27.77 -28.85 -7.66
C PHE A 314 -26.80 -27.75 -7.19
N PRO A 315 -27.08 -26.47 -7.48
CA PRO A 315 -26.19 -25.36 -7.14
C PRO A 315 -25.89 -25.24 -5.63
N GLN A 316 -26.86 -25.59 -4.78
CA GLN A 316 -26.71 -25.54 -3.31
C GLN A 316 -25.63 -26.50 -2.77
N HIS A 317 -25.33 -27.58 -3.49
CA HIS A 317 -24.31 -28.57 -3.12
C HIS A 317 -23.03 -28.45 -3.95
N HIS A 318 -22.84 -27.34 -4.67
CA HIS A 318 -21.74 -27.17 -5.62
C HIS A 318 -20.37 -27.53 -5.03
N VAL A 319 -20.08 -27.04 -3.81
CA VAL A 319 -18.80 -27.32 -3.12
C VAL A 319 -18.63 -28.81 -2.83
N ALA A 320 -19.66 -29.47 -2.31
CA ALA A 320 -19.61 -30.89 -1.98
C ALA A 320 -19.42 -31.74 -3.25
N ILE A 321 -20.17 -31.42 -4.31
CA ILE A 321 -20.04 -32.08 -5.62
C ILE A 321 -18.62 -31.88 -6.17
N PHE A 322 -18.09 -30.66 -6.13
CA PHE A 322 -16.74 -30.38 -6.62
C PHE A 322 -15.68 -31.19 -5.87
N LEU A 323 -15.74 -31.24 -4.53
CA LEU A 323 -14.78 -32.00 -3.73
C LEU A 323 -14.87 -33.52 -3.98
N VAL A 324 -16.10 -34.05 -4.04
CA VAL A 324 -16.32 -35.47 -4.35
C VAL A 324 -15.81 -35.81 -5.74
N MET A 325 -16.10 -34.98 -6.75
CA MET A 325 -15.65 -35.23 -8.11
C MET A 325 -14.14 -35.10 -8.28
N ILE A 326 -13.46 -34.25 -7.50
CA ILE A 326 -11.99 -34.28 -7.43
C ILE A 326 -11.51 -35.65 -6.95
N MET A 327 -12.09 -36.20 -5.89
CA MET A 327 -11.71 -37.53 -5.38
C MET A 327 -11.95 -38.61 -6.44
N VAL A 328 -13.09 -38.55 -7.15
CA VAL A 328 -13.41 -39.47 -8.25
C VAL A 328 -12.39 -39.32 -9.40
N MET A 329 -11.99 -38.09 -9.76
CA MET A 329 -10.94 -37.88 -10.75
C MET A 329 -9.60 -38.49 -10.31
N GLN A 330 -9.25 -38.46 -9.01
CA GLN A 330 -8.04 -39.09 -8.49
C GLN A 330 -8.08 -40.63 -8.53
N MET A 331 -9.27 -41.25 -8.63
CA MET A 331 -9.37 -42.70 -8.85
C MET A 331 -8.70 -43.15 -10.15
N SER A 332 -8.56 -42.25 -11.14
CA SER A 332 -7.79 -42.52 -12.36
C SER A 332 -6.33 -42.90 -12.06
N VAL A 333 -5.72 -42.29 -11.03
CA VAL A 333 -4.35 -42.59 -10.60
C VAL A 333 -4.27 -44.00 -10.02
N LEU A 334 -5.25 -44.41 -9.20
CA LEU A 334 -5.29 -45.75 -8.61
C LEU A 334 -5.52 -46.84 -9.67
N VAL A 335 -6.42 -46.59 -10.63
CA VAL A 335 -6.65 -47.52 -11.76
C VAL A 335 -5.38 -47.66 -12.60
N ARG A 336 -4.71 -46.54 -12.92
CA ARG A 336 -3.41 -46.57 -13.61
C ARG A 336 -2.36 -47.30 -12.77
N ALA A 337 -2.31 -47.08 -11.45
CA ALA A 337 -1.37 -47.75 -10.56
C ALA A 337 -1.55 -49.28 -10.59
N LEU A 338 -2.81 -49.75 -10.55
CA LEU A 338 -3.17 -51.16 -10.61
C LEU A 338 -2.73 -51.78 -11.95
N LEU A 339 -3.11 -51.16 -13.06
CA LEU A 339 -2.74 -51.62 -14.40
C LEU A 339 -1.22 -51.66 -14.61
N ARG A 340 -0.50 -50.63 -14.14
CA ARG A 340 0.96 -50.59 -14.14
C ARG A 340 1.57 -51.74 -13.34
N SER A 341 1.07 -51.99 -12.12
CA SER A 341 1.56 -53.07 -11.25
C SER A 341 1.27 -54.47 -11.80
N MET A 342 0.20 -54.63 -12.58
CA MET A 342 -0.14 -55.91 -13.24
C MET A 342 0.86 -56.28 -14.33
N TRP A 343 1.38 -55.30 -15.07
CA TRP A 343 2.34 -55.54 -16.15
C TRP A 343 3.79 -55.51 -15.68
N ILE A 344 4.13 -54.61 -14.77
CA ILE A 344 5.47 -54.47 -14.21
C ILE A 344 5.34 -54.33 -12.68
N PRO A 345 5.55 -55.42 -11.92
CA PRO A 345 5.53 -55.37 -10.46
C PRO A 345 6.51 -54.31 -9.93
N GLY A 346 6.05 -53.47 -8.99
CA GLY A 346 6.86 -52.39 -8.40
C GLY A 346 6.91 -51.08 -9.20
N SER A 347 6.28 -50.99 -10.37
CA SER A 347 6.24 -49.77 -11.20
C SER A 347 5.36 -48.62 -10.67
N SER A 348 4.62 -48.87 -9.58
CA SER A 348 3.68 -47.95 -8.93
C SER A 348 4.05 -47.80 -7.45
N SER A 349 5.17 -47.16 -7.15
CA SER A 349 5.58 -46.88 -5.77
C SER A 349 4.59 -45.95 -5.06
N ALA A 350 4.54 -45.99 -3.72
CA ALA A 350 3.69 -45.09 -2.93
C ALA A 350 3.99 -43.61 -3.24
N THR A 351 5.27 -43.28 -3.41
CA THR A 351 5.73 -41.94 -3.80
C THR A 351 5.20 -41.51 -5.17
N TRP A 352 5.17 -42.43 -6.15
CA TRP A 352 4.58 -42.17 -7.46
C TRP A 352 3.09 -41.87 -7.35
N VAL A 353 2.33 -42.69 -6.61
CA VAL A 353 0.88 -42.49 -6.40
C VAL A 353 0.61 -41.15 -5.73
N ILE A 354 1.29 -40.86 -4.62
CA ILE A 354 1.12 -39.60 -3.88
C ILE A 354 1.39 -38.42 -4.79
N THR A 355 2.46 -38.45 -5.59
CA THR A 355 2.76 -37.30 -6.43
C THR A 355 1.77 -37.15 -7.58
N GLN A 356 1.35 -38.24 -8.22
CA GLN A 356 0.35 -38.16 -9.29
C GLN A 356 -1.00 -37.63 -8.77
N VAL A 357 -1.39 -37.98 -7.54
CA VAL A 357 -2.56 -37.42 -6.87
C VAL A 357 -2.38 -35.91 -6.62
N VAL A 358 -1.25 -35.49 -6.04
CA VAL A 358 -0.97 -34.07 -5.78
C VAL A 358 -0.94 -33.28 -7.08
N ALA A 359 -0.24 -33.76 -8.11
CA ALA A 359 -0.18 -33.15 -9.42
C ALA A 359 -1.56 -33.07 -10.07
N GLY A 360 -2.35 -34.15 -10.01
CA GLY A 360 -3.71 -34.19 -10.53
C GLY A 360 -4.61 -33.15 -9.87
N VAL A 361 -4.56 -33.02 -8.54
CA VAL A 361 -5.29 -31.97 -7.81
C VAL A 361 -4.82 -30.59 -8.23
N VAL A 362 -3.51 -30.34 -8.28
CA VAL A 362 -2.94 -29.05 -8.69
C VAL A 362 -3.39 -28.67 -10.10
N VAL A 363 -3.34 -29.59 -11.07
CA VAL A 363 -3.77 -29.35 -12.45
C VAL A 363 -5.28 -29.07 -12.52
N VAL A 364 -6.11 -29.77 -11.73
CA VAL A 364 -7.56 -29.47 -11.64
C VAL A 364 -7.80 -28.05 -11.11
N PHE A 365 -7.09 -27.64 -10.06
CA PHE A 365 -7.21 -26.28 -9.51
C PHE A 365 -6.69 -25.22 -10.48
N ILE A 366 -5.61 -25.48 -11.20
CA ILE A 366 -5.08 -24.60 -12.25
C ILE A 366 -6.12 -24.47 -13.37
N THR A 367 -6.55 -25.56 -13.98
CA THR A 367 -7.46 -25.55 -15.14
C THR A 367 -8.84 -24.98 -14.81
N SER A 368 -9.41 -25.32 -13.65
CA SER A 368 -10.70 -24.80 -13.19
C SER A 368 -10.57 -23.35 -12.71
N GLY A 369 -9.45 -23.01 -12.08
CA GLY A 369 -9.07 -21.64 -11.75
C GLY A 369 -9.02 -20.77 -12.99
N PHE A 370 -8.26 -21.14 -14.02
CA PHE A 370 -8.17 -20.42 -15.29
C PHE A 370 -9.52 -20.11 -15.92
N GLY A 371 -10.54 -20.96 -15.70
CA GLY A 371 -11.89 -20.68 -16.14
C GLY A 371 -12.61 -19.58 -15.38
N ALA A 372 -12.45 -19.58 -14.05
CA ALA A 372 -12.83 -18.46 -13.21
C ALA A 372 -12.27 -17.15 -13.72
N TRP A 373 -11.05 -17.19 -14.24
CA TRP A 373 -10.27 -16.02 -14.58
C TRP A 373 -10.74 -15.37 -15.89
N ARG A 374 -11.36 -16.14 -16.80
CA ARG A 374 -11.96 -15.61 -18.03
C ARG A 374 -13.43 -15.25 -17.85
N ASP A 375 -14.20 -16.08 -17.17
CA ASP A 375 -15.66 -15.96 -17.14
C ASP A 375 -16.13 -14.98 -16.03
N LYS A 376 -15.40 -14.85 -14.91
CA LYS A 376 -15.71 -13.84 -13.89
C LYS A 376 -15.26 -12.42 -14.26
N ALA A 377 -14.39 -12.18 -15.24
CA ALA A 377 -14.08 -10.79 -15.64
C ALA A 377 -15.35 -10.02 -16.04
N THR A 378 -16.32 -10.74 -16.62
CA THR A 378 -17.62 -10.21 -17.05
C THR A 378 -18.64 -10.17 -15.90
N GLU A 379 -18.69 -11.22 -15.07
CA GLU A 379 -19.65 -11.33 -13.95
C GLU A 379 -19.25 -10.47 -12.73
N LEU A 380 -17.96 -10.35 -12.46
CA LEU A 380 -17.40 -9.48 -11.42
C LEU A 380 -17.73 -8.01 -11.71
N ARG A 381 -17.92 -7.58 -12.97
CA ARG A 381 -18.42 -6.22 -13.26
C ARG A 381 -19.80 -5.95 -12.70
N MET A 382 -20.68 -6.96 -12.69
CA MET A 382 -22.05 -6.83 -12.19
C MET A 382 -22.10 -7.10 -10.68
N ASN A 383 -21.34 -8.08 -10.20
CA ASN A 383 -21.37 -8.50 -8.80
C ASN A 383 -20.39 -7.75 -7.89
N LEU A 384 -19.29 -7.15 -8.39
CA LEU A 384 -18.40 -6.38 -7.52
C LEU A 384 -19.09 -5.10 -7.03
N ARG A 385 -20.02 -4.54 -7.82
CA ARG A 385 -20.88 -3.44 -7.36
C ARG A 385 -21.86 -3.89 -6.27
N SER A 386 -22.37 -5.12 -6.32
CA SER A 386 -23.26 -5.67 -5.27
C SER A 386 -22.50 -6.18 -4.05
N ASP A 387 -21.26 -6.69 -4.23
CA ASP A 387 -20.38 -7.18 -3.16
C ASP A 387 -19.68 -6.05 -2.39
N LEU A 388 -19.60 -4.86 -3.00
CA LEU A 388 -19.26 -3.65 -2.29
C LEU A 388 -20.40 -3.35 -1.31
N ARG A 389 -20.24 -3.80 -0.06
CA ARG A 389 -21.13 -3.42 1.03
C ARG A 389 -21.23 -1.90 1.07
N THR A 390 -22.39 -1.37 0.67
CA THR A 390 -22.67 0.07 0.65
C THR A 390 -22.33 0.69 2.01
N ASP A 391 -22.70 0.03 3.10
CA ASP A 391 -22.39 0.46 4.47
C ASP A 391 -20.90 0.69 4.73
N ARG A 392 -20.03 -0.14 4.12
CA ARG A 392 -18.58 0.00 4.30
C ARG A 392 -18.01 1.11 3.43
N ILE A 393 -18.56 1.35 2.25
CA ILE A 393 -18.19 2.54 1.45
C ILE A 393 -18.59 3.80 2.20
N VAL A 394 -19.80 3.84 2.74
CA VAL A 394 -20.30 4.95 3.56
C VAL A 394 -19.43 5.17 4.80
N SER A 395 -19.03 4.11 5.53
CA SER A 395 -18.16 4.28 6.71
C SER A 395 -16.78 4.83 6.33
N ILE A 396 -16.22 4.38 5.21
CA ILE A 396 -14.92 4.85 4.71
C ILE A 396 -15.03 6.32 4.26
N ALA A 397 -16.07 6.66 3.49
CA ALA A 397 -16.31 8.03 3.05
C ALA A 397 -16.52 8.97 4.26
N ARG A 398 -17.34 8.56 5.25
CA ARG A 398 -17.53 9.30 6.50
C ARG A 398 -16.21 9.46 7.26
N SER A 399 -15.44 8.38 7.42
CA SER A 399 -14.13 8.41 8.10
C SER A 399 -13.15 9.36 7.41
N GLN A 400 -13.14 9.40 6.07
CA GLN A 400 -12.31 10.33 5.32
C GLN A 400 -12.74 11.78 5.54
N GLN A 401 -14.04 12.05 5.56
CA GLN A 401 -14.58 13.39 5.82
C GLN A 401 -14.25 13.86 7.25
N VAL A 402 -14.44 13.00 8.25
CA VAL A 402 -14.08 13.29 9.65
C VAL A 402 -12.58 13.57 9.76
N ALA A 403 -11.73 12.74 9.15
CA ALA A 403 -10.27 12.95 9.16
C ALA A 403 -9.85 14.24 8.46
N LEU A 404 -10.59 14.70 7.44
CA LEU A 404 -10.36 16.00 6.80
C LEU A 404 -10.66 17.15 7.76
N PHE A 405 -11.86 17.17 8.36
CA PHE A 405 -12.24 18.20 9.34
C PHE A 405 -11.33 18.21 10.57
N ALA A 406 -10.95 17.04 11.09
CA ALA A 406 -10.01 16.96 12.20
C ALA A 406 -8.63 17.50 11.83
N ARG A 407 -8.13 17.26 10.61
CA ARG A 407 -6.86 17.86 10.16
C ARG A 407 -6.98 19.38 10.01
N GLU A 408 -8.09 19.88 9.49
CA GLU A 408 -8.34 21.33 9.41
C GLU A 408 -8.40 21.96 10.82
N ALA A 409 -9.15 21.36 11.73
CA ALA A 409 -9.24 21.79 13.12
C ALA A 409 -7.88 21.72 13.84
N ALA A 410 -7.10 20.65 13.63
CA ALA A 410 -5.75 20.51 14.16
C ALA A 410 -4.83 21.64 13.68
N GLN A 411 -4.93 22.03 12.41
CA GLN A 411 -4.17 23.14 11.84
C GLN A 411 -4.56 24.48 12.46
N VAL A 412 -5.86 24.75 12.63
CA VAL A 412 -6.34 25.98 13.28
C VAL A 412 -5.85 26.04 14.74
N LEU A 413 -6.04 24.98 15.52
CA LEU A 413 -5.60 24.92 16.91
C LEU A 413 -4.08 25.12 17.05
N HIS A 414 -3.29 24.48 16.18
CA HIS A 414 -1.83 24.59 16.21
C HIS A 414 -1.33 25.96 15.77
N GLY A 415 -1.89 26.51 14.67
CA GLY A 415 -1.43 27.76 14.07
C GLY A 415 -1.95 28.98 14.81
N SER A 416 -3.28 29.16 14.89
CA SER A 416 -3.86 30.41 15.36
C SER A 416 -4.02 30.48 16.88
N VAL A 417 -4.47 29.40 17.52
CA VAL A 417 -4.77 29.43 18.96
C VAL A 417 -3.50 29.31 19.79
N GLN A 418 -2.67 28.31 19.51
CA GLN A 418 -1.44 28.09 20.27
C GLN A 418 -0.47 29.28 20.17
N THR A 419 -0.24 29.79 18.96
CA THR A 419 0.68 30.92 18.72
C THR A 419 0.17 32.20 19.39
N ARG A 420 -1.13 32.51 19.28
CA ARG A 420 -1.71 33.69 19.95
C ARG A 420 -1.63 33.60 21.47
N LEU A 421 -1.86 32.42 22.06
CA LEU A 421 -1.73 32.25 23.51
C LEU A 421 -0.29 32.46 24.01
N VAL A 422 0.70 31.99 23.24
CA VAL A 422 2.11 32.23 23.56
C VAL A 422 2.46 33.72 23.43
N ALA A 423 1.97 34.40 22.39
CA ALA A 423 2.15 35.84 22.22
C ALA A 423 1.50 36.63 23.37
N CYS A 424 0.27 36.27 23.78
CA CYS A 424 -0.40 36.91 24.92
C CYS A 424 0.37 36.68 26.23
N ALA A 425 0.89 35.48 26.47
CA ALA A 425 1.72 35.21 27.64
C ALA A 425 2.97 36.11 27.68
N LEU A 426 3.64 36.28 26.54
CA LEU A 426 4.81 37.15 26.42
C LEU A 426 4.45 38.64 26.59
N ALA A 427 3.31 39.06 26.07
CA ALA A 427 2.78 40.42 26.25
C ALA A 427 2.53 40.74 27.72
N ILE A 428 1.94 39.79 28.47
CA ILE A 428 1.73 39.93 29.92
C ILE A 428 3.05 40.04 30.67
N GLU A 429 4.06 39.23 30.32
CA GLU A 429 5.39 39.31 30.95
C GLU A 429 6.05 40.68 30.74
N GLN A 430 6.02 41.21 29.51
CA GLN A 430 6.61 42.52 29.23
C GLN A 430 5.83 43.67 29.89
N ALA A 431 4.50 43.60 29.86
CA ALA A 431 3.65 44.61 30.48
C ALA A 431 3.77 44.60 32.00
N ALA A 432 3.98 43.43 32.62
CA ALA A 432 4.26 43.32 34.06
C ALA A 432 5.59 43.98 34.45
N VAL A 433 6.64 43.83 33.65
CA VAL A 433 7.93 44.52 33.87
C VAL A 433 7.78 46.04 33.76
N ARG A 434 6.86 46.52 32.92
CA ARG A 434 6.59 47.94 32.69
C ARG A 434 5.49 48.52 33.59
N ASP A 435 4.90 47.71 34.47
CA ASP A 435 3.75 48.05 35.32
C ASP A 435 2.54 48.61 34.53
N ASP A 436 2.31 48.10 33.31
CA ASP A 436 1.21 48.51 32.42
C ASP A 436 0.01 47.58 32.54
N ALA A 437 -0.84 47.84 33.54
CA ALA A 437 -2.05 47.06 33.80
C ALA A 437 -3.04 47.04 32.61
N ARG A 438 -3.05 48.09 31.78
CA ARG A 438 -3.95 48.17 30.63
C ARG A 438 -3.53 47.22 29.51
N ALA A 439 -2.23 47.14 29.23
CA ALA A 439 -1.68 46.20 28.26
C ALA A 439 -1.89 44.73 28.70
N ILE A 440 -1.83 44.45 30.00
CA ILE A 440 -2.13 43.11 30.54
C ILE A 440 -3.59 42.72 30.33
N ASN A 441 -4.53 43.64 30.62
CA ASN A 441 -5.95 43.39 30.42
C ASN A 441 -6.27 43.16 28.92
N LEU A 442 -5.68 43.96 28.02
CA LEU A 442 -5.76 43.74 26.57
C LEU A 442 -5.27 42.34 26.16
N ALA A 443 -4.10 41.90 26.66
CA ALA A 443 -3.57 40.58 26.36
C ALA A 443 -4.44 39.43 26.92
N LEU A 444 -5.11 39.64 28.06
CA LEU A 444 -6.05 38.67 28.62
C LEU A 444 -7.35 38.58 27.82
N VAL A 445 -7.87 39.71 27.35
CA VAL A 445 -9.02 39.75 26.42
C VAL A 445 -8.66 39.04 25.12
N ASP A 446 -7.47 39.30 24.55
CA ASP A 446 -7.00 38.64 23.33
C ASP A 446 -6.84 37.12 23.51
N ALA A 447 -6.34 36.66 24.66
CA ALA A 447 -6.24 35.25 25.01
C ALA A 447 -7.62 34.60 25.18
N HIS A 448 -8.55 35.29 25.84
CA HIS A 448 -9.93 34.84 25.98
C HIS A 448 -10.60 34.71 24.61
N ASP A 449 -10.42 35.68 23.72
CA ASP A 449 -10.94 35.67 22.36
C ASP A 449 -10.29 34.58 21.50
N ALA A 450 -9.00 34.28 21.70
CA ALA A 450 -8.34 33.17 21.01
C ALA A 450 -8.90 31.80 21.39
N LEU A 451 -9.28 31.61 22.66
CA LEU A 451 -9.90 30.37 23.14
C LEU A 451 -11.41 30.34 22.87
N SER A 452 -12.06 31.49 22.81
CA SER A 452 -13.50 31.65 22.59
C SER A 452 -13.89 31.73 21.14
N ALA A 453 -12.97 32.09 20.25
CA ALA A 453 -13.13 31.91 18.83
C ALA A 453 -13.45 30.44 18.59
N SER A 454 -14.68 30.17 18.17
CA SER A 454 -15.04 28.85 17.70
C SER A 454 -14.04 28.45 16.62
N VAL A 455 -13.68 27.17 16.56
CA VAL A 455 -12.97 26.59 15.41
C VAL A 455 -13.81 26.69 14.12
N ALA A 456 -14.93 27.45 14.15
CA ALA A 456 -15.53 28.03 12.98
C ALA A 456 -14.42 28.63 12.14
N LEU A 457 -14.13 27.89 11.08
CA LEU A 457 -13.26 28.23 9.99
C LEU A 457 -13.57 29.67 9.63
N ARG A 458 -12.82 30.61 10.21
CA ARG A 458 -12.37 31.74 9.42
C ARG A 458 -11.52 31.05 8.36
N ARG A 459 -12.18 30.64 7.27
CA ARG A 459 -11.60 30.68 5.95
C ARG A 459 -11.11 32.11 5.88
N GLU A 460 -9.88 32.34 6.34
CA GLU A 460 -9.22 33.62 6.30
C GLU A 460 -9.42 34.04 4.86
N GLU A 461 -10.27 35.04 4.63
CA GLU A 461 -10.63 35.46 3.29
C GLU A 461 -9.33 35.87 2.60
N GLY A 462 -8.80 34.93 1.82
CA GLY A 462 -7.51 34.98 1.15
C GLY A 462 -7.59 35.89 -0.06
N LEU A 463 -7.90 37.16 0.18
CA LEU A 463 -7.90 38.23 -0.81
C LEU A 463 -6.80 39.26 -0.50
N GLY A 464 -5.73 38.83 0.19
CA GLY A 464 -4.54 39.63 0.47
C GLY A 464 -3.36 39.22 -0.40
N SER A 465 -2.47 40.16 -0.71
CA SER A 465 -1.16 39.86 -1.30
C SER A 465 -0.27 39.08 -0.32
N ILE A 466 0.77 38.41 -0.81
CA ILE A 466 1.79 37.76 0.05
C ILE A 466 2.34 38.75 1.09
N ALA A 467 2.55 40.01 0.68
CA ALA A 467 3.00 41.06 1.58
C ALA A 467 2.00 41.37 2.70
N ALA A 468 0.70 41.43 2.38
CA ALA A 468 -0.34 41.63 3.39
C ALA A 468 -0.41 40.45 4.37
N GLU A 469 -0.29 39.22 3.88
CA GLU A 469 -0.28 38.04 4.74
C GLU A 469 0.90 38.05 5.72
N VAL A 470 2.12 38.23 5.20
CA VAL A 470 3.34 38.25 6.00
C VAL A 470 3.27 39.36 7.04
N ALA A 471 2.83 40.56 6.66
CA ALA A 471 2.66 41.69 7.58
C ALA A 471 1.69 41.38 8.72
N ARG A 472 0.56 40.69 8.45
CA ARG A 472 -0.37 40.25 9.51
C ARG A 472 0.26 39.26 10.47
N LYS A 473 1.10 38.35 9.97
CA LYS A 473 1.77 37.34 10.80
C LYS A 473 2.90 37.95 11.64
N THR A 474 3.62 38.94 11.12
CA THR A 474 4.66 39.66 11.87
C THR A 474 4.07 40.62 12.90
N SER A 475 2.94 41.29 12.60
CA SER A 475 2.33 42.27 13.51
C SER A 475 1.87 41.67 14.85
N LEU A 476 1.62 40.35 14.88
CA LEU A 476 1.33 39.62 16.12
C LEU A 476 2.50 39.63 17.12
N TRP A 477 3.70 39.95 16.65
CA TRP A 477 4.95 39.91 17.40
C TRP A 477 5.62 41.30 17.50
N ASP A 478 4.91 42.36 17.10
CA ASP A 478 5.40 43.73 17.20
C ASP A 478 5.71 44.08 18.67
N GLY A 479 6.91 44.62 18.91
CA GLY A 479 7.42 44.95 20.25
C GLY A 479 8.17 43.81 20.96
N PHE A 480 8.14 42.59 20.42
CA PHE A 480 8.89 41.43 20.94
C PHE A 480 10.09 41.08 20.06
N CYS A 481 9.92 41.21 18.74
CA CYS A 481 10.93 40.89 17.75
C CYS A 481 10.94 41.98 16.67
N THR A 482 12.12 42.27 16.13
CA THR A 482 12.28 43.16 14.98
C THR A 482 12.34 42.34 13.70
N PHE A 483 11.63 42.79 12.66
CA PHE A 483 11.50 42.05 11.41
C PHE A 483 12.10 42.83 10.22
N ASP A 484 13.00 42.18 9.50
CA ASP A 484 13.47 42.65 8.19
C ASP A 484 12.77 41.83 7.09
N ILE A 485 11.87 42.46 6.33
CA ILE A 485 11.01 41.76 5.36
C ILE A 485 11.40 42.16 3.93
N ALA A 486 11.87 41.20 3.14
CA ALA A 486 12.18 41.36 1.72
C ALA A 486 11.31 40.41 0.89
N ILE A 487 10.40 40.95 0.07
CA ILE A 487 9.49 40.17 -0.77
C ILE A 487 9.73 40.58 -2.23
N ASP A 488 10.11 39.61 -3.07
CA ASP A 488 10.20 39.81 -4.51
C ASP A 488 8.78 40.06 -5.09
N PRO A 489 8.53 41.19 -5.79
CA PRO A 489 7.25 41.45 -6.44
C PRO A 489 6.83 40.37 -7.46
N LYS A 490 7.78 39.57 -7.95
CA LYS A 490 7.55 38.46 -8.89
C LYS A 490 7.27 37.13 -8.20
N ALA A 491 7.31 37.06 -6.87
CA ALA A 491 6.94 35.87 -6.12
C ALA A 491 5.46 35.54 -6.37
N ALA A 492 5.19 34.41 -7.02
CA ALA A 492 3.86 33.94 -7.32
C ALA A 492 3.60 32.62 -6.59
N GLY A 493 2.80 32.66 -5.53
CA GLY A 493 2.43 31.51 -4.71
C GLY A 493 1.20 31.82 -3.86
N ASP A 494 0.62 30.78 -3.26
CA ASP A 494 -0.55 30.92 -2.39
C ASP A 494 -0.17 31.71 -1.12
N PRO A 495 -0.69 32.93 -0.91
CA PRO A 495 -0.36 33.76 0.25
C PRO A 495 -0.62 33.04 1.56
N THR A 496 -1.71 32.28 1.66
CA THR A 496 -2.08 31.52 2.87
C THR A 496 -1.06 30.43 3.21
N ILE A 497 -0.53 29.72 2.21
CA ILE A 497 0.51 28.69 2.42
C ILE A 497 1.80 29.35 2.91
N ILE A 498 2.22 30.43 2.23
CA ILE A 498 3.45 31.17 2.55
C ILE A 498 3.35 31.78 3.95
N GLY A 499 2.23 32.44 4.27
CA GLY A 499 1.96 33.03 5.57
C GLY A 499 2.06 32.01 6.70
N ARG A 500 1.56 30.79 6.50
CA ARG A 500 1.69 29.71 7.50
C ARG A 500 3.12 29.22 7.68
N VAL A 501 3.90 29.10 6.60
CA VAL A 501 5.34 28.75 6.70
C VAL A 501 6.08 29.82 7.50
N VAL A 502 5.79 31.09 7.24
CA VAL A 502 6.35 32.23 7.97
C VAL A 502 5.90 32.22 9.44
N GLU A 503 4.62 31.99 9.72
CA GLU A 503 4.08 31.90 11.09
C GLU A 503 4.77 30.82 11.92
N GLU A 504 4.96 29.62 11.35
CA GLU A 504 5.68 28.52 12.01
C GLU A 504 7.15 28.86 12.25
N ALA A 505 7.81 29.53 11.29
CA ALA A 505 9.20 29.94 11.41
C ALA A 505 9.39 30.97 12.53
N ILE A 506 8.53 32.01 12.58
CA ILE A 506 8.55 33.05 13.61
C ILE A 506 8.26 32.43 14.99
N SER A 507 7.22 31.61 15.08
CA SER A 507 6.85 30.94 16.33
C SER A 507 8.00 30.11 16.87
N ASN A 508 8.70 29.34 16.03
CA ASN A 508 9.87 28.56 16.44
C ASN A 508 11.07 29.44 16.83
N ALA A 509 11.38 30.46 16.04
CA ALA A 509 12.48 31.39 16.31
C ALA A 509 12.32 32.12 17.64
N ILE A 510 11.11 32.57 17.99
CA ILE A 510 10.84 33.26 19.26
C ILE A 510 10.72 32.26 20.40
N ARG A 511 9.96 31.18 20.24
CA ARG A 511 9.68 30.23 21.32
C ARG A 511 10.89 29.38 21.71
N HIS A 512 11.57 28.81 20.73
CA HIS A 512 12.69 27.88 20.94
C HIS A 512 14.04 28.57 20.79
N GLY A 513 14.13 29.53 19.87
CA GLY A 513 15.34 30.31 19.63
C GLY A 513 15.51 31.48 20.61
N GLN A 514 14.43 32.01 21.20
CA GLN A 514 14.44 33.28 21.96
C GLN A 514 14.98 34.46 21.13
N SER A 515 14.66 34.47 19.84
CA SER A 515 15.17 35.44 18.88
C SER A 515 14.56 36.82 19.10
N THR A 516 15.37 37.86 18.99
CA THR A 516 14.97 39.27 19.08
C THR A 516 14.96 39.96 17.72
N HIS A 517 15.52 39.31 16.70
CA HIS A 517 15.57 39.77 15.33
C HIS A 517 15.37 38.61 14.35
N ILE A 518 14.48 38.80 13.37
CA ILE A 518 14.16 37.79 12.34
C ILE A 518 14.14 38.48 10.97
N ALA A 519 14.90 37.94 10.02
CA ALA A 519 14.88 38.38 8.62
C ALA A 519 14.11 37.38 7.76
N ILE A 520 13.10 37.85 7.03
CA ILE A 520 12.22 37.06 6.18
C ILE A 520 12.45 37.47 4.73
N THR A 521 12.95 36.55 3.91
CA THR A 521 13.15 36.75 2.48
C THR A 521 12.26 35.81 1.69
N ILE A 522 11.42 36.35 0.80
CA ILE A 522 10.55 35.58 -0.08
C ILE A 522 10.95 35.90 -1.52
N SER A 523 11.54 34.91 -2.20
CA SER A 523 12.12 35.06 -3.55
C SER A 523 11.38 34.19 -4.55
N GLY A 524 11.16 34.67 -5.78
CA GLY A 524 10.54 33.85 -6.81
C GLY A 524 10.43 34.54 -8.17
N PRO A 525 10.45 33.76 -9.27
CA PRO A 525 10.40 32.30 -9.30
C PRO A 525 11.78 31.63 -9.17
N VAL A 526 11.91 30.67 -8.24
CA VAL A 526 13.08 29.79 -8.08
C VAL A 526 12.62 28.36 -8.35
N GLY A 527 13.20 27.68 -9.35
CA GLY A 527 12.81 26.30 -9.71
C GLY A 527 11.34 26.14 -10.17
N GLY A 528 10.70 27.24 -10.59
CA GLY A 528 9.27 27.26 -10.90
C GLY A 528 8.35 27.42 -9.68
N GLY A 529 8.86 27.79 -8.51
CA GLY A 529 8.09 28.07 -7.29
C GLY A 529 8.55 29.31 -6.53
N VAL A 530 8.12 29.44 -5.28
CA VAL A 530 8.54 30.49 -4.34
C VAL A 530 9.48 29.88 -3.30
N GLU A 531 10.58 30.56 -3.03
CA GLU A 531 11.51 30.21 -1.96
C GLU A 531 11.30 31.14 -0.77
N VAL A 532 11.05 30.56 0.41
CA VAL A 532 10.93 31.28 1.69
C VAL A 532 12.16 30.99 2.52
N VAL A 533 12.91 32.03 2.89
CA VAL A 533 14.08 31.97 3.77
C VAL A 533 13.78 32.79 5.02
N VAL A 534 13.94 32.19 6.19
CA VAL A 534 13.79 32.86 7.48
C VAL A 534 15.08 32.66 8.28
N ASP A 535 15.73 33.77 8.60
CA ASP A 535 16.94 33.84 9.40
C ASP A 535 16.60 34.43 10.78
N ASP A 536 17.08 33.80 11.85
CA ASP A 536 16.91 34.29 13.22
C ASP A 536 18.24 34.42 13.97
N ASN A 537 18.26 35.30 14.96
CA ASN A 537 19.40 35.53 15.84
C ASN A 537 19.31 34.78 17.19
N GLY A 538 18.54 33.69 17.24
CA GLY A 538 18.29 32.93 18.45
C GLY A 538 19.41 31.94 18.80
N ARG A 539 19.09 30.97 19.65
CA ARG A 539 20.02 29.92 20.12
C ARG A 539 20.31 28.81 19.08
N GLY A 540 19.77 28.93 17.87
CA GLY A 540 19.90 27.92 16.81
C GLY A 540 19.05 26.66 17.03
N PRO A 541 19.08 25.71 16.06
CA PRO A 541 18.26 24.50 16.09
C PRO A 541 18.65 23.58 17.25
N GLN A 542 17.68 23.25 18.12
CA GLN A 542 17.89 22.28 19.21
C GLN A 542 17.66 20.85 18.69
N ARG A 543 18.49 19.88 19.10
CA ARG A 543 18.33 18.46 18.71
C ARG A 543 17.02 17.91 19.30
N GLY A 544 15.97 17.83 18.49
CA GLY A 544 14.65 17.30 18.87
C GLY A 544 13.96 16.57 17.72
N ALA A 545 12.99 15.71 18.04
CA ALA A 545 12.15 15.06 17.04
C ALA A 545 11.20 16.08 16.39
N GLY A 546 11.05 16.02 15.07
CA GLY A 546 10.18 16.93 14.31
C GLY A 546 8.72 16.91 14.80
N GLY A 547 8.15 18.10 15.02
CA GLY A 547 6.75 18.32 15.39
C GLY A 547 5.82 18.52 14.19
N MET A 548 4.55 18.87 14.46
CA MET A 548 3.53 19.13 13.42
C MET A 548 3.94 20.26 12.46
N GLY A 549 4.55 21.34 12.96
CA GLY A 549 5.11 22.41 12.12
C GLY A 549 6.13 21.93 11.08
N SER A 550 7.12 21.14 11.49
CA SER A 550 8.09 20.54 10.56
C SER A 550 7.45 19.54 9.58
N ALA A 551 6.37 18.85 9.99
CA ALA A 551 5.62 17.96 9.10
C ALA A 551 4.82 18.74 8.05
N TYR A 552 4.23 19.88 8.43
CA TYR A 552 3.57 20.81 7.50
C TYR A 552 4.58 21.39 6.50
N VAL A 553 5.72 21.91 6.97
CA VAL A 553 6.80 22.43 6.12
C VAL A 553 7.30 21.37 5.13
N ALA A 554 7.49 20.14 5.59
CA ALA A 554 7.87 19.01 4.71
C ALA A 554 6.78 18.68 3.68
N GLN A 555 5.50 18.75 4.07
CA GLN A 555 4.37 18.48 3.18
C GLN A 555 4.28 19.53 2.07
N VAL A 556 4.32 20.82 2.40
CA VAL A 556 4.17 21.91 1.42
C VAL A 556 5.39 22.03 0.49
N SER A 557 6.57 21.66 0.96
CA SER A 557 7.80 21.65 0.16
C SER A 557 8.03 20.36 -0.63
N ARG A 558 7.15 19.36 -0.49
CA ARG A 558 7.39 17.99 -0.99
C ARG A 558 8.74 17.40 -0.53
N GLY A 559 9.21 17.84 0.65
CA GLY A 559 10.48 17.46 1.25
C GLY A 559 11.66 18.38 0.92
N ASP A 560 11.48 19.42 0.10
CA ASP A 560 12.55 20.37 -0.28
C ASP A 560 12.64 21.56 0.70
N TRP A 561 13.15 21.27 1.90
CA TRP A 561 13.41 22.27 2.93
C TRP A 561 14.67 21.91 3.73
N SER A 562 15.28 22.91 4.35
CA SER A 562 16.43 22.71 5.24
C SER A 562 16.37 23.66 6.44
N LEU A 563 16.86 23.18 7.58
CA LEU A 563 17.05 23.98 8.80
C LEU A 563 18.51 23.83 9.23
N THR A 564 19.26 24.92 9.18
CA THR A 564 20.70 24.94 9.48
C THR A 564 21.00 25.90 10.62
N ALA A 565 21.95 25.55 11.48
CA ALA A 565 22.52 26.51 12.42
C ALA A 565 23.37 27.54 11.66
N THR A 566 23.25 28.81 12.03
CA THR A 566 24.12 29.89 11.57
C THR A 566 25.01 30.34 12.74
N ASP A 567 26.00 31.20 12.47
CA ASP A 567 26.92 31.70 13.51
C ASP A 567 26.19 32.48 14.62
N THR A 568 25.00 33.02 14.31
CA THR A 568 24.21 33.87 15.19
C THR A 568 22.84 33.31 15.53
N GLY A 569 22.44 32.15 15.00
CA GLY A 569 21.13 31.54 15.27
C GLY A 569 20.76 30.42 14.30
N SER A 570 19.64 30.58 13.59
CA SER A 570 19.14 29.55 12.67
C SER A 570 18.68 30.10 11.33
N ARG A 571 18.75 29.25 10.30
CA ARG A 571 18.24 29.52 8.96
C ARG A 571 17.30 28.40 8.54
N LEU A 572 16.04 28.75 8.33
CA LEU A 572 15.05 27.89 7.68
C LEU A 572 14.92 28.28 6.20
N LYS A 573 15.05 27.30 5.31
CA LYS A 573 14.87 27.46 3.88
C LYS A 573 13.80 26.49 3.39
N VAL A 574 12.78 27.00 2.69
CA VAL A 574 11.64 26.20 2.20
C VAL A 574 11.35 26.54 0.74
N ALA A 575 11.39 25.54 -0.14
CA ALA A 575 10.98 25.69 -1.54
C ALA A 575 9.52 25.24 -1.71
N ILE A 576 8.64 26.16 -2.12
CA ILE A 576 7.22 25.91 -2.34
C ILE A 576 6.99 25.88 -3.87
N PRO A 577 6.74 24.71 -4.48
CA PRO A 577 6.49 24.63 -5.91
C PRO A 577 5.18 25.36 -6.28
N SER A 578 5.14 26.00 -7.46
CA SER A 578 3.85 26.46 -8.00
C SER A 578 2.97 25.24 -8.34
N ASN A 579 1.68 25.32 -7.98
CA ASN A 579 0.71 24.25 -8.20
C ASN A 579 0.48 23.97 -9.69
#